data_AF-A0A9E4B0K1-F1
#
_entry.id   AF-A0A9E4B0K1-F1
#
_cell.length_a   1.000
_cell.length_b   1.000
_cell.length_c   1.000
_cell.angle_alpha   90.00
_cell.angle_beta   90.00
_cell.angle_gamma   90.00
#
_symmetry.space_group_name_H-M   'P 1'
#
loop_
_entity.id
_entity.type
_entity.pdbx_description
1 polymer ?
#
loop_
_entity_poly.entity_id
_entity_poly.type
_entity_poly.pdbx_seq_one_letter_code
_entity_poly.pdbx_strand_id
1 'polypeptide(L)' 'MLEAEPDEREAWFDDTLEYMAGRYPDLSGSDIQVLRTIGLRYCAPVIPHGRARAAD' A
#
# COMPACT_ATOMS: atom_id res chain seq x y z
N MET A 1 7.92 6.01 3.65
CA MET A 1 8.19 5.00 2.61
C MET A 1 8.22 5.71 1.26
N LEU A 2 9.25 6.51 1.01
CA LEU A 2 9.15 7.64 0.07
C LEU A 2 10.16 7.63 -1.09
N GLU A 3 11.04 6.63 -1.21
CA GLU A 3 12.07 6.61 -2.29
C GLU A 3 12.27 5.24 -2.96
N ALA A 4 11.63 4.17 -2.49
CA ALA A 4 11.74 2.85 -3.12
C ALA A 4 10.97 2.82 -4.44
N GLU A 5 11.49 2.15 -5.46
CA GLU A 5 10.85 2.00 -6.76
C GLU A 5 9.53 1.19 -6.64
N PRO A 6 8.58 1.33 -7.58
CA PRO A 6 7.30 0.62 -7.53
C PRO A 6 7.43 -0.88 -7.25
N ASP A 7 8.39 -1.53 -7.92
CA ASP A 7 8.61 -2.97 -7.82
C ASP A 7 9.18 -3.38 -6.46
N GLU A 8 10.07 -2.56 -5.88
CA GLU A 8 10.61 -2.79 -4.53
C GLU A 8 9.53 -2.64 -3.46
N ARG A 9 8.60 -1.71 -3.68
CA ARG A 9 7.45 -1.51 -2.79
C ARG A 9 6.48 -2.68 -2.88
N GLU A 10 6.23 -3.23 -4.07
CA GLU A 10 5.38 -4.40 -4.25
C GLU A 10 5.99 -5.63 -3.59
N ALA A 11 7.28 -5.91 -3.83
CA ALA A 11 7.98 -7.03 -3.21
C ALA A 11 7.94 -6.95 -1.68
N TRP A 12 8.21 -5.77 -1.11
CA TRP A 12 8.11 -5.57 0.35
C TRP A 12 6.69 -5.80 0.88
N PHE A 13 5.67 -5.39 0.12
CA PHE A 13 4.27 -5.59 0.51
C PHE A 13 3.89 -7.07 0.54
N ASP A 14 4.30 -7.81 -0.47
CA ASP A 14 3.99 -9.23 -0.57
C ASP A 14 4.69 -10.02 0.55
N ASP A 15 5.98 -9.75 0.82
CA ASP A 15 6.73 -10.33 1.94
C ASP A 15 6.06 -10.02 3.30
N THR A 16 5.60 -8.78 3.45
CA THR A 16 4.94 -8.32 4.68
C THR A 16 3.60 -9.03 4.91
N LEU A 17 2.82 -9.24 3.85
CA LEU A 17 1.53 -9.93 3.94
C LEU A 17 1.71 -11.43 4.18
N GLU A 18 2.72 -12.05 3.59
CA GLU A 18 3.07 -13.45 3.86
C GLU A 18 3.47 -13.64 5.32
N TYR A 19 4.29 -12.73 5.87
CA TYR A 19 4.61 -12.74 7.29
C TYR A 19 3.36 -12.60 8.18
N MET A 20 2.45 -11.69 7.84
CA MET A 20 1.20 -11.50 8.62
C MET A 20 0.32 -12.75 8.58
N ALA A 21 0.17 -13.38 7.41
CA ALA A 21 -0.62 -14.60 7.25
C ALA A 21 -0.04 -15.77 8.07
N GLY A 22 1.29 -15.90 8.12
CA GLY A 22 1.95 -16.94 8.92
C GLY A 22 1.92 -16.65 10.43
N ARG A 23 2.01 -15.37 10.82
CA ARG A 23 2.09 -14.96 12.23
C ARG A 23 0.73 -14.93 12.94
N TYR A 24 -0.33 -14.65 12.22
CA TYR A 24 -1.69 -14.48 12.75
C TYR A 24 -2.63 -15.49 12.08
N PRO A 25 -2.82 -16.69 12.64
CA PRO A 25 -3.65 -17.74 12.04
C PRO A 25 -5.15 -17.37 12.00
N ASP A 26 -5.58 -16.42 12.84
CA ASP A 26 -6.95 -15.92 12.87
C ASP A 26 -7.23 -14.90 11.75
N LEU A 27 -6.19 -14.42 11.07
CA LEU A 27 -6.33 -13.52 9.92
C LEU A 27 -6.77 -14.33 8.70
N SER A 28 -8.01 -14.12 8.28
CA SER A 28 -8.54 -14.82 7.11
C SER A 28 -7.87 -14.33 5.82
N GLY A 29 -7.94 -15.13 4.76
CA GLY A 29 -7.45 -14.70 3.44
C GLY A 29 -8.12 -13.41 2.95
N SER A 30 -9.40 -13.18 3.30
CA SER A 30 -10.09 -11.92 3.04
C SER A 30 -9.49 -10.74 3.80
N ASP A 31 -9.11 -10.92 5.06
CA ASP A 31 -8.52 -9.87 5.88
C ASP A 31 -7.14 -9.47 5.33
N ILE A 32 -6.35 -10.45 4.86
CA ILE A 32 -5.07 -10.21 4.18
C ILE A 32 -5.27 -9.38 2.89
N GLN A 33 -6.30 -9.66 2.10
CA GLN A 33 -6.60 -8.87 0.89
C GLN A 33 -7.05 -7.44 1.21
N VAL A 34 -7.80 -7.26 2.30
CA VAL A 34 -8.17 -5.93 2.79
C VAL A 34 -6.93 -5.16 3.25
N LEU A 35 -6.01 -5.81 3.98
CA LEU A 35 -4.74 -5.21 4.39
C LEU A 35 -3.89 -4.79 3.19
N ARG A 36 -3.79 -5.62 2.14
CA ARG A 36 -3.11 -5.25 0.88
C ARG A 36 -3.72 -3.99 0.28
N THR A 37 -5.04 -3.96 0.17
CA THR A 37 -5.78 -2.83 -0.41
C THR A 37 -5.56 -1.53 0.36
N ILE A 38 -5.60 -1.58 1.70
CA ILE A 38 -5.37 -0.42 2.56
C ILE A 38 -3.92 0.05 2.45
N GLY A 39 -2.97 -0.89 2.51
CA GLY A 39 -1.54 -0.59 2.38
C GLY A 39 -1.20 0.11 1.08
N LEU A 40 -1.69 -0.40 -0.06
CA LEU A 40 -1.49 0.23 -1.37
C LEU A 40 -2.06 1.65 -1.44
N ARG A 41 -3.22 1.90 -0.82
CA ARG A 41 -3.81 3.25 -0.75
C ARG A 41 -3.00 4.19 0.12
N TYR A 42 -2.47 3.72 1.24
CA TYR A 42 -1.63 4.52 2.11
C TYR A 42 -0.31 4.90 1.43
N CYS A 43 0.23 3.99 0.61
CA CYS A 43 1.45 4.22 -0.16
C CYS A 43 1.22 4.93 -1.49
N ALA A 44 -0.04 5.17 -1.87
CA ALA A 44 -0.34 5.96 -3.06
C ALA A 44 0.10 7.41 -2.86
N PRO A 45 0.62 8.07 -3.91
CA PRO A 45 0.97 9.48 -3.83
C PRO A 45 -0.27 10.29 -3.42
N VAL A 46 -0.08 11.24 -2.51
CA VAL A 46 -1.13 12.16 -2.10
C VAL A 46 -1.61 12.89 -3.35
N ILE A 47 -2.87 12.67 -3.75
CA ILE A 47 -3.50 13.45 -4.82
C ILE A 47 -3.46 14.91 -4.36
N PRO A 48 -2.78 15.83 -5.08
CA PRO A 48 -2.75 17.22 -4.69
C PRO A 48 -4.14 17.81 -4.88
N HIS A 49 -4.94 17.87 -3.81
CA HIS A 49 -6.19 18.62 -3.83
C HIS A 49 -5.87 20.12 -3.74
N GLY A 50 -5.71 20.75 -4.91
CA GLY A 50 -5.45 22.19 -5.11
C GLY A 50 -4.02 22.45 -5.53
N ARG A 51 -3.72 22.75 -6.81
CA ARG A 51 -4.08 23.99 -7.49
C ARG A 51 -4.06 23.78 -9.01
N ALA A 52 -5.14 23.26 -9.57
CA ALA A 52 -5.51 23.61 -10.94
C ALA A 52 -6.25 24.97 -10.88
N ARG A 53 -5.51 26.05 -10.65
CA ARG A 53 -6.03 27.39 -10.93
C ARG A 53 -4.91 28.34 -11.35
N ALA A 54 -4.95 28.65 -12.64
CA ALA A 54 -4.51 29.85 -13.34
C ALA A 54 -3.00 30.18 -13.41
N ALA A 55 -2.48 30.13 -14.63
CA ALA A 55 -1.56 31.09 -15.28
C ALA A 55 -1.41 30.56 -16.73
N ASP A 56 -2.22 31.01 -17.70
CA ASP A 56 -2.03 32.21 -18.53
C ASP A 56 -0.65 32.23 -19.22
#